data_AF-A0AAJ6JRK4-F1
#
_entry.id   AF-A0AAJ6JRK4-F1
#
_cell.length_a   1.000
_cell.length_b   1.000
_cell.length_c   1.000
_cell.angle_alpha   90.00
_cell.angle_beta   90.00
_cell.angle_gamma   90.00
#
_symmetry.space_group_name_H-M   'P 1'
#
loop_
_entity.id
_entity.type
_entity.pdbx_description
1 polymer ?
#
loop_
_entity_poly.entity_id
_entity_poly.type
_entity_poly.pdbx_seq_one_letter_code
_entity_poly.pdbx_strand_id
1 'polypeptide(L)'
;MRFRASLVATLLLTCLPIDPSLAATAIVKDAGAVQLGNTVYRLDGIDAPAIDQLCTDEHADVWSCGIEARDQLTKLIGDKQIHCDDIGVDPTAKKRRLGVCKVEGDPTSLSQLLVERGYALNVEASASGRFQPDEGAAKDSRAGLWRGCFVAPHDFRRGKKDGPLLGAACPADREQQIRDALFPSDPPMPASCNIKGKYAVRARVTGDIGIYHLQACRSYPALTNPDRWFCSEEDAQAAGFRRAYNCRPPSKGK
;
A
#
# COMPACT_ATOMS: atom_id res chain seq x y z
N MET A 1 30.09 10.04 78.60
CA MET A 1 29.23 9.24 77.68
C MET A 1 29.24 9.91 76.31
N ARG A 2 29.73 9.23 75.27
CA ARG A 2 29.78 9.73 73.88
C ARG A 2 28.65 9.08 73.08
N PHE A 3 27.68 9.85 72.62
CA PHE A 3 26.61 9.36 71.74
C PHE A 3 27.12 9.29 70.30
N ARG A 4 27.08 8.10 69.70
CA ARG A 4 27.32 7.88 68.26
C ARG A 4 25.99 8.02 67.52
N ALA A 5 25.90 8.99 66.62
CA ALA A 5 24.80 9.10 65.66
C ALA A 5 25.12 8.23 64.44
N SER A 6 24.26 7.26 64.15
CA SER A 6 24.31 6.49 62.91
C SER A 6 23.35 7.11 61.90
N LEU A 7 23.88 7.69 60.82
CA LEU A 7 23.09 8.04 59.63
C LEU A 7 22.75 6.75 58.87
N VAL A 8 21.46 6.50 58.67
CA VAL A 8 20.96 5.48 57.74
C VAL A 8 20.64 6.20 56.43
N ALA A 9 21.38 5.88 55.36
CA ALA A 9 21.12 6.38 54.02
C ALA A 9 20.17 5.42 53.30
N THR A 10 18.91 5.86 53.08
CA THR A 10 17.90 5.08 52.37
C THR A 10 18.05 5.29 50.86
N LEU A 11 18.48 4.25 50.14
CA LEU A 11 18.63 4.25 48.69
C LEU A 11 17.24 4.09 48.05
N LEU A 12 16.67 5.19 47.52
CA LEU A 12 15.43 5.17 46.74
C LEU A 12 15.69 4.60 45.34
N LEU A 13 15.29 3.34 45.14
CA LEU A 13 15.32 2.67 43.85
C LEU A 13 14.14 3.18 43.00
N THR A 14 14.39 4.13 42.10
CA THR A 14 13.40 4.64 41.16
C THR A 14 13.17 3.63 40.04
N CYS A 15 12.08 2.86 40.13
CA CYS A 15 11.57 2.07 39.00
C CYS A 15 11.04 3.04 37.93
N LEU A 16 11.78 3.20 36.83
CA LEU A 16 11.26 3.83 35.62
C LEU A 16 10.19 2.89 35.02
N PRO A 17 8.97 3.38 34.73
CA PRO A 17 7.98 2.59 34.02
C PRO A 17 8.48 2.35 32.59
N ILE A 18 8.57 1.08 32.20
CA ILE A 18 8.80 0.69 30.82
C ILE A 18 7.45 0.91 30.11
N ASP A 19 7.35 1.94 29.28
CA ASP A 19 6.17 2.17 28.45
C ASP A 19 5.98 0.99 27.47
N PRO A 20 4.83 0.30 27.48
CA PRO A 20 4.57 -0.83 26.59
C PRO A 20 4.31 -0.42 25.13
N SER A 21 4.63 0.81 24.71
CA SER A 21 4.32 1.31 23.37
C SER A 21 5.29 0.86 22.28
N LEU A 22 6.37 0.15 22.61
CA LEU A 22 7.52 -0.09 21.71
C LEU A 22 7.63 -1.52 21.13
N ALA A 23 6.51 -2.26 21.04
CA ALA A 23 6.53 -3.63 20.52
C ALA A 23 5.43 -3.96 19.49
N ALA A 24 4.86 -2.95 18.83
CA ALA A 24 3.94 -3.22 17.73
C ALA A 24 4.74 -3.49 16.45
N THR A 25 4.91 -4.77 16.08
CA THR A 25 5.53 -5.17 14.82
C THR A 25 4.77 -4.57 13.63
N ALA A 26 5.48 -3.92 12.71
CA ALA A 26 4.89 -3.35 11.52
C ALA A 26 4.36 -4.44 10.57
N ILE A 27 3.13 -4.27 10.09
CA ILE A 27 2.55 -5.13 9.06
C ILE A 27 2.50 -4.33 7.76
N VAL A 28 3.21 -4.79 6.72
CA VAL A 28 3.15 -4.18 5.39
C VAL A 28 1.87 -4.64 4.69
N LYS A 29 0.99 -3.71 4.32
CA LYS A 29 -0.29 -3.99 3.65
C LYS A 29 -0.10 -4.09 2.14
N ASP A 30 0.49 -3.05 1.58
CA ASP A 30 0.89 -2.92 0.17
C ASP A 30 2.15 -2.03 0.09
N ALA A 31 2.60 -1.68 -1.11
CA ALA A 31 3.79 -0.85 -1.32
C ALA A 31 3.66 0.61 -0.85
N GLY A 32 2.46 1.06 -0.46
CA GLY A 32 2.18 2.42 -0.02
C GLY A 32 1.53 2.51 1.36
N ALA A 33 1.37 1.40 2.08
CA ALA A 33 0.71 1.38 3.38
C ALA A 33 1.31 0.36 4.37
N VAL A 34 1.50 0.82 5.60
CA VAL A 34 1.97 0.01 6.74
C VAL A 34 0.97 0.11 7.90
N GLN A 35 0.87 -0.93 8.70
CA GLN A 35 0.03 -0.97 9.90
C GLN A 35 0.90 -1.08 11.15
N LEU A 36 0.70 -0.16 12.09
CA LEU A 36 1.30 -0.14 13.41
C LEU A 36 0.19 -0.28 14.46
N GLY A 37 0.15 -1.42 15.14
CA GLY A 37 -0.96 -1.76 16.04
C GLY A 37 -2.30 -1.74 15.31
N ASN A 38 -3.18 -0.83 15.71
CA ASN A 38 -4.52 -0.66 15.11
C ASN A 38 -4.59 0.47 14.07
N THR A 39 -3.48 1.16 13.80
CA THR A 39 -3.44 2.29 12.89
C THR A 39 -2.79 1.90 11.57
N VAL A 40 -3.49 2.15 10.47
CA VAL A 40 -2.92 2.01 9.12
C VAL A 40 -2.46 3.38 8.63
N TYR A 41 -1.18 3.47 8.30
CA TYR A 41 -0.55 4.65 7.71
C TYR A 41 -0.37 4.44 6.22
N ARG A 42 -0.98 5.30 5.40
CA ARG A 42 -0.55 5.50 4.01
C ARG A 42 0.71 6.36 4.03
N LEU A 43 1.71 5.95 3.26
CA LEU A 43 2.98 6.65 3.13
C LEU A 43 2.78 7.98 2.40
N ASP A 44 3.24 9.07 3.01
CA ASP A 44 3.13 10.43 2.46
C ASP A 44 4.03 10.63 1.24
N GLY A 45 3.56 11.45 0.29
CA GLY A 45 4.36 11.96 -0.83
C GLY A 45 4.50 11.02 -2.02
N ILE A 46 3.93 9.82 -1.96
CA ILE A 46 4.15 8.80 -2.98
C ILE A 46 2.86 8.19 -3.51
N ASP A 47 2.96 7.65 -4.71
CA ASP A 47 1.96 6.79 -5.32
C ASP A 47 2.57 5.42 -5.64
N ALA A 48 2.21 4.41 -4.86
CA ALA A 48 2.75 3.06 -5.00
C ALA A 48 1.77 2.14 -5.76
N PRO A 49 2.29 1.15 -6.51
CA PRO A 49 1.49 0.10 -7.16
C PRO A 49 0.52 -0.56 -6.19
N ALA A 50 -0.73 -0.75 -6.62
CA ALA A 50 -1.65 -1.57 -5.84
C ALA A 50 -1.19 -3.03 -5.86
N ILE A 51 -1.52 -3.80 -4.82
CA ILE A 51 -1.03 -5.17 -4.65
C ILE A 51 -1.34 -6.11 -5.83
N ASP A 52 -2.44 -5.85 -6.54
CA ASP A 52 -2.94 -6.62 -7.68
C ASP A 52 -2.53 -6.03 -9.03
N GLN A 53 -1.67 -5.01 -9.03
CA GLN A 53 -1.19 -4.37 -10.25
C GLN A 53 -0.15 -5.24 -10.96
N LEU A 54 -0.36 -5.41 -12.27
CA LEU A 54 0.57 -6.04 -13.18
C LEU A 54 1.36 -4.98 -13.96
N CYS A 55 2.59 -5.33 -14.29
CA CYS A 55 3.49 -4.58 -15.15
C CYS A 55 4.10 -5.54 -16.17
N THR A 56 4.72 -5.02 -17.23
CA THR A 56 5.63 -5.82 -18.06
C THR A 56 7.07 -5.42 -17.77
N ASP A 57 8.03 -6.33 -17.95
CA ASP A 57 9.46 -6.04 -17.81
C ASP A 57 10.09 -5.60 -19.15
N GLU A 58 11.42 -5.51 -19.21
CA GLU A 58 12.18 -5.15 -20.41
C GLU A 58 12.03 -6.13 -21.59
N HIS A 59 11.56 -7.34 -21.32
CA HIS A 59 11.29 -8.40 -22.30
C HIS A 59 9.81 -8.48 -22.69
N ALA A 60 8.98 -7.59 -22.13
CA ALA A 60 7.53 -7.58 -22.23
C ALA A 60 6.86 -8.77 -21.51
N ASP A 61 7.56 -9.42 -20.59
CA ASP A 61 7.00 -10.48 -19.75
C ASP A 61 6.22 -9.87 -18.58
N VAL A 62 5.06 -10.45 -18.28
CA VAL A 62 4.17 -9.97 -17.22
C VAL A 62 4.71 -10.35 -15.84
N TRP A 63 4.74 -9.38 -14.94
CA TRP A 63 5.10 -9.59 -13.54
C TRP A 63 4.18 -8.81 -12.58
N SER A 64 4.04 -9.34 -11.37
CA SER A 64 3.21 -8.75 -10.31
C SER A 64 3.94 -7.61 -9.60
N CYS A 65 4.03 -6.46 -10.25
CA CYS A 65 4.75 -5.31 -9.72
C CYS A 65 4.17 -4.74 -8.41
N GLY A 66 2.88 -4.90 -8.18
CA GLY A 66 2.26 -4.66 -6.87
C GLY A 66 2.90 -5.47 -5.73
N ILE A 67 3.11 -6.76 -5.99
CA ILE A 67 3.68 -7.70 -5.02
C ILE A 67 5.16 -7.39 -4.79
N GLU A 68 5.94 -7.23 -5.86
CA GLU A 68 7.37 -6.92 -5.73
C GLU A 68 7.58 -5.61 -4.97
N ALA A 69 6.80 -4.57 -5.26
CA ALA A 69 6.91 -3.29 -4.56
C ALA A 69 6.60 -3.42 -3.05
N ARG A 70 5.58 -4.19 -2.66
CA ARG A 70 5.29 -4.52 -1.26
C ARG A 70 6.46 -5.29 -0.62
N ASP A 71 7.02 -6.25 -1.33
CA ASP A 71 8.12 -7.06 -0.83
C ASP A 71 9.39 -6.23 -0.64
N GLN A 72 9.59 -5.18 -1.45
CA GLN A 72 10.69 -4.23 -1.28
C GLN A 72 10.50 -3.34 -0.06
N LEU A 73 9.27 -2.87 0.20
CA LEU A 73 8.94 -2.20 1.45
C LEU A 73 9.18 -3.12 2.66
N THR A 74 8.79 -4.39 2.54
CA THR A 74 9.02 -5.40 3.58
C THR A 74 10.52 -5.61 3.83
N LYS A 75 11.35 -5.68 2.78
CA LYS A 75 12.81 -5.80 2.89
C LYS A 75 13.46 -4.55 3.50
N LEU A 76 12.98 -3.36 3.16
CA LEU A 76 13.44 -2.09 3.72
C LEU A 76 13.28 -2.06 5.24
N ILE A 77 12.10 -2.48 5.72
CA ILE A 77 11.80 -2.59 7.14
C ILE A 77 12.61 -3.73 7.77
N GLY A 78 12.52 -4.94 7.20
CA GLY A 78 13.10 -6.16 7.77
C GLY A 78 12.55 -6.42 9.17
N ASP A 79 13.41 -6.82 10.09
CA ASP A 79 13.04 -7.06 11.50
C ASP A 79 13.13 -5.80 12.38
N LYS A 80 13.28 -4.62 11.77
CA LYS A 80 13.48 -3.36 12.49
C LYS A 80 12.16 -2.72 12.89
N GLN A 81 12.18 -1.96 13.98
CA GLN A 81 11.07 -1.10 14.36
C GLN A 81 11.00 0.10 13.41
N ILE A 82 9.78 0.60 13.21
CA ILE A 82 9.54 1.82 12.45
C ILE A 82 8.72 2.79 13.28
N HIS A 83 8.95 4.08 13.06
CA HIS A 83 8.14 5.16 13.58
C HIS A 83 7.45 5.88 12.43
N CYS A 84 6.20 6.29 12.65
CA CYS A 84 5.43 7.05 11.67
C CYS A 84 4.98 8.37 12.30
N ASP A 85 5.48 9.48 11.77
CA ASP A 85 4.95 10.80 12.10
C ASP A 85 3.58 10.95 11.45
N ASP A 86 2.55 11.06 12.28
CA ASP A 86 1.17 11.21 11.83
C ASP A 86 0.90 12.65 11.36
N ILE A 87 0.59 12.81 10.08
CA ILE A 87 0.33 14.13 9.48
C ILE A 87 -1.16 14.38 9.18
N GLY A 88 -2.04 13.50 9.65
CA GLY A 88 -3.49 13.68 9.57
C GLY A 88 -4.25 12.47 9.04
N VAL A 89 -5.54 12.68 8.79
CA VAL A 89 -6.43 11.67 8.20
C VAL A 89 -6.12 11.54 6.71
N ASP A 90 -6.11 10.31 6.18
CA ASP A 90 -5.97 10.11 4.73
C ASP A 90 -7.21 10.66 4.00
N PRO A 91 -7.04 11.64 3.08
CA PRO A 91 -8.15 12.23 2.34
C PRO A 91 -8.97 11.21 1.53
N THR A 92 -8.34 10.09 1.14
CA THR A 92 -8.97 9.04 0.34
C THR A 92 -9.61 7.94 1.18
N ALA A 93 -9.24 7.83 2.46
CA ALA A 93 -9.68 6.74 3.33
C ALA A 93 -9.72 7.19 4.79
N LYS A 94 -10.88 7.63 5.27
CA LYS A 94 -11.04 8.22 6.62
C LYS A 94 -10.60 7.32 7.80
N LYS A 95 -10.47 6.01 7.57
CA LYS A 95 -9.99 5.03 8.57
C LYS A 95 -8.46 4.92 8.64
N ARG A 96 -7.76 5.52 7.68
CA ARG A 96 -6.29 5.54 7.59
C ARG A 96 -5.75 6.90 7.99
N ARG A 97 -4.50 6.89 8.40
CA ARG A 97 -3.69 8.09 8.61
C ARG A 97 -2.74 8.26 7.45
N LEU A 98 -2.39 9.50 7.16
CA LEU A 98 -1.24 9.81 6.32
C LEU A 98 -0.02 9.95 7.24
N GLY A 99 1.13 9.39 6.86
CA GLY A 99 2.30 9.46 7.72
C GLY A 99 3.64 9.45 7.00
N VAL A 100 4.63 10.06 7.64
CA VAL A 100 6.04 9.95 7.25
C VAL A 100 6.66 8.85 8.10
N CYS A 101 6.82 7.67 7.51
CA CYS A 101 7.35 6.50 8.21
C CYS A 101 8.84 6.29 7.94
N LYS A 102 9.60 5.93 8.98
CA LYS A 102 11.05 5.71 8.97
C LYS A 102 11.40 4.48 9.79
N VAL A 103 12.48 3.80 9.41
CA VAL A 103 13.11 2.82 10.29
C VAL A 103 13.72 3.57 11.48
N GLU A 104 13.58 3.02 12.68
CA GLU A 104 14.16 3.62 13.90
C GLU A 104 15.67 3.86 13.74
N GLY A 105 16.10 5.08 14.01
CA GLY A 105 17.49 5.53 13.84
C GLY A 105 17.92 5.85 12.41
N ASP A 106 17.07 5.65 11.39
CA ASP A 106 17.34 6.06 10.01
C ASP A 106 16.65 7.40 9.71
N PRO A 107 17.38 8.44 9.27
CA PRO A 107 16.76 9.72 8.92
C PRO A 107 15.88 9.65 7.65
N THR A 108 16.08 8.64 6.81
CA THR A 108 15.46 8.49 5.49
C THR A 108 14.06 7.89 5.59
N SER A 109 13.09 8.53 4.95
CA SER A 109 11.72 8.00 4.93
C SER A 109 11.60 6.78 4.02
N LEU A 110 10.73 5.83 4.42
CA LEU A 110 10.36 4.69 3.58
C LEU A 110 9.79 5.15 2.24
N SER A 111 9.06 6.27 2.23
CA SER A 111 8.59 6.93 1.00
C SER A 111 9.72 7.25 0.04
N GLN A 112 10.78 7.91 0.54
CA GLN A 112 11.95 8.27 -0.26
C GLN A 112 12.64 7.04 -0.83
N LEU A 113 12.90 6.04 0.03
CA LEU A 113 13.59 4.80 -0.35
C LEU A 113 12.82 4.02 -1.42
N LEU A 114 11.48 4.04 -1.37
CA LEU A 114 10.65 3.41 -2.40
C LEU A 114 10.73 4.14 -3.75
N VAL A 115 10.72 5.47 -3.74
CA VAL A 115 10.84 6.27 -4.98
C VAL A 115 12.25 6.12 -5.57
N GLU A 116 13.29 6.21 -4.74
CA GLU A 116 14.69 6.03 -5.14
C GLU A 116 14.93 4.67 -5.79
N ARG A 117 14.29 3.62 -5.28
CA ARG A 117 14.38 2.25 -5.84
C ARG A 117 13.41 2.00 -7.00
N GLY A 118 12.61 2.98 -7.39
CA GLY A 118 11.65 2.89 -8.49
C GLY A 118 10.40 2.04 -8.19
N TYR A 119 10.03 1.85 -6.93
CA TYR A 119 8.84 1.09 -6.52
C TYR A 119 7.66 1.98 -6.10
N ALA A 120 7.79 3.29 -6.19
CA ALA A 120 6.70 4.25 -6.07
C ALA A 120 6.99 5.49 -6.91
N LEU A 121 5.94 6.23 -7.26
CA LEU A 121 6.03 7.50 -7.98
C LEU A 121 5.98 8.67 -7.01
N ASN A 122 6.64 9.76 -7.34
CA ASN A 122 6.51 11.01 -6.59
C ASN A 122 5.13 11.65 -6.86
N VAL A 123 4.47 12.14 -5.82
CA VAL A 123 3.20 12.88 -5.97
C VAL A 123 3.46 14.35 -5.71
N GLU A 124 3.56 15.17 -6.77
CA GLU A 124 3.91 16.60 -6.65
C GLU A 124 3.00 17.38 -5.70
N ALA A 125 1.70 17.09 -5.71
CA ALA A 125 0.71 17.76 -4.86
C ALA A 125 0.80 17.36 -3.36
N SER A 126 1.54 16.29 -3.05
CA SER A 126 1.77 15.80 -1.69
C SER A 126 3.24 16.03 -1.34
N ALA A 127 3.59 16.18 -0.06
CA ALA A 127 4.99 16.29 0.35
C ALA A 127 5.82 17.39 -0.39
N SER A 128 5.14 18.36 -1.01
CA SER A 128 5.73 19.37 -1.91
C SER A 128 6.58 18.78 -3.04
N GLY A 129 6.28 17.57 -3.51
CA GLY A 129 7.02 16.89 -4.59
C GLY A 129 8.49 16.59 -4.26
N ARG A 130 8.84 16.51 -2.97
CA ARG A 130 10.23 16.41 -2.50
C ARG A 130 11.01 15.20 -3.02
N PHE A 131 10.34 14.19 -3.58
CA PHE A 131 10.97 12.98 -4.12
C PHE A 131 11.15 13.01 -5.65
N GLN A 132 10.91 14.16 -6.30
CA GLN A 132 11.12 14.32 -7.74
C GLN A 132 12.57 13.97 -8.18
N PRO A 133 13.63 14.37 -7.46
CA PRO A 133 15.00 13.98 -7.82
C PRO A 133 15.21 12.47 -7.72
N ASP A 134 14.66 11.82 -6.68
CA ASP A 134 14.75 10.37 -6.48
C ASP A 134 14.05 9.62 -7.62
N GLU A 135 12.87 10.09 -8.04
CA GLU A 135 12.14 9.50 -9.16
C GLU A 135 12.91 9.66 -10.48
N GLY A 136 13.56 10.81 -10.69
CA GLY A 136 14.44 11.05 -11.83
C GLY A 136 15.60 10.05 -11.87
N ALA A 137 16.29 9.84 -10.75
CA ALA A 137 17.37 8.86 -10.66
C ALA A 137 16.87 7.42 -10.91
N ALA A 138 15.68 7.07 -10.42
CA ALA A 138 15.07 5.76 -10.66
C ALA A 138 14.71 5.56 -12.15
N LYS A 139 14.23 6.61 -12.84
CA LYS A 139 13.99 6.61 -14.29
C LYS A 139 15.28 6.38 -15.07
N ASP A 140 16.31 7.17 -14.77
CA ASP A 140 17.58 7.16 -15.50
C ASP A 140 18.30 5.80 -15.35
N SER A 141 18.24 5.23 -14.15
CA SER A 141 18.81 3.90 -13.85
C SER A 141 17.92 2.73 -14.23
N ARG A 142 16.69 2.99 -14.71
CA ARG A 142 15.68 1.96 -15.03
C ARG A 142 15.40 1.05 -13.83
N ALA A 143 15.28 1.62 -12.64
CA ALA A 143 15.06 0.88 -11.40
C ALA A 143 13.57 0.51 -11.20
N GLY A 144 13.30 -0.63 -10.57
CA GLY A 144 11.96 -1.05 -10.18
C GLY A 144 10.98 -1.05 -11.36
N LEU A 145 9.89 -0.29 -11.23
CA LEU A 145 8.87 -0.12 -12.27
C LEU A 145 9.44 0.46 -13.57
N TRP A 146 10.46 1.33 -13.47
CA TRP A 146 11.03 2.04 -14.61
C TRP A 146 11.82 1.15 -15.58
N ARG A 147 12.17 -0.09 -15.18
CA ARG A 147 12.80 -1.09 -16.07
C ARG A 147 11.89 -1.53 -17.21
N GLY A 148 10.59 -1.55 -16.94
CA GLY A 148 9.59 -2.17 -17.78
C GLY A 148 8.60 -1.18 -18.37
N CYS A 149 7.35 -1.62 -18.48
CA CYS A 149 6.21 -0.79 -18.88
C CYS A 149 5.04 -0.96 -17.92
N PHE A 150 4.41 0.15 -17.55
CA PHE A 150 3.31 0.15 -16.59
C PHE A 150 2.37 1.34 -16.80
N VAL A 151 1.16 1.25 -16.24
CA VAL A 151 0.28 2.42 -16.06
C VAL A 151 0.49 2.98 -14.65
N ALA A 152 0.47 4.32 -14.52
CA ALA A 152 0.60 4.98 -13.22
C ALA A 152 -0.34 4.34 -12.17
N PRO A 153 0.12 4.08 -10.93
CA PRO A 153 -0.71 3.37 -9.95
C PRO A 153 -2.05 4.05 -9.63
N HIS A 154 -2.12 5.38 -9.64
CA HIS A 154 -3.37 6.12 -9.55
C HIS A 154 -4.35 5.79 -10.68
N ASP A 155 -3.87 5.76 -11.93
CA ASP A 155 -4.70 5.44 -13.11
C ASP A 155 -5.15 3.97 -13.06
N PHE A 156 -4.27 3.05 -12.65
CA PHE A 156 -4.62 1.66 -12.39
C PHE A 156 -5.72 1.54 -11.32
N ARG A 157 -5.60 2.28 -10.20
CA ARG A 157 -6.62 2.35 -9.14
C ARG A 157 -7.98 2.84 -9.62
N ARG A 158 -8.01 3.73 -10.59
CA ARG A 158 -9.27 4.26 -11.16
C ARG A 158 -9.82 3.43 -12.32
N GLY A 159 -9.15 2.34 -12.71
CA GLY A 159 -9.54 1.52 -13.84
C GLY A 159 -9.35 2.19 -15.19
N LYS A 160 -8.46 3.19 -15.26
CA LYS A 160 -8.17 3.94 -16.48
C LYS A 160 -7.17 3.16 -17.34
N LYS A 161 -7.69 2.26 -18.17
CA LYS A 161 -6.90 1.35 -19.02
C LYS A 161 -6.19 2.04 -20.19
N ASP A 162 -6.65 3.23 -20.55
CA ASP A 162 -6.14 4.10 -21.62
C ASP A 162 -5.18 5.18 -21.10
N GLY A 163 -4.74 5.09 -19.84
CA GLY A 163 -3.75 5.99 -19.26
C GLY A 163 -2.39 5.93 -20.00
N PRO A 164 -1.53 6.94 -19.81
CA PRO A 164 -0.17 6.92 -20.34
C PRO A 164 0.58 5.68 -19.87
N LEU A 165 1.28 5.04 -20.80
CA LEU A 165 2.25 4.01 -20.47
C LEU A 165 3.57 4.68 -20.05
N LEU A 166 4.12 4.22 -18.94
CA LEU A 166 5.32 4.75 -18.30
C LEU A 166 6.39 3.66 -18.22
N GLY A 167 7.66 4.07 -18.21
CA GLY A 167 8.81 3.17 -18.12
C GLY A 167 9.62 3.10 -19.43
N ALA A 168 10.77 2.43 -19.36
CA ALA A 168 11.72 2.38 -20.48
C ALA A 168 11.31 1.39 -21.59
N ALA A 169 10.37 0.47 -21.32
CA ALA A 169 10.02 -0.63 -22.22
C ALA A 169 8.59 -0.56 -22.77
N CYS A 170 8.12 0.64 -23.15
CA CYS A 170 6.77 0.89 -23.70
C CYS A 170 6.77 1.22 -25.20
N PRO A 171 7.09 0.27 -26.11
CA PRO A 171 7.12 0.54 -27.54
C PRO A 171 5.71 0.75 -28.11
N ALA A 172 5.52 1.84 -28.88
CA ALA A 172 4.21 2.28 -29.38
C ALA A 172 3.57 1.30 -30.37
N ASP A 173 4.36 0.56 -31.14
CA ASP A 173 3.91 -0.46 -32.09
C ASP A 173 3.30 -1.70 -31.40
N ARG A 174 3.57 -1.91 -30.11
CA ARG A 174 3.02 -3.01 -29.30
C ARG A 174 2.14 -2.55 -28.14
N GLU A 175 1.66 -1.31 -28.17
CA GLU A 175 0.88 -0.71 -27.08
C GLU A 175 -0.34 -1.56 -26.70
N GLN A 176 -1.11 -2.06 -27.67
CA GLN A 176 -2.31 -2.86 -27.38
C GLN A 176 -1.96 -4.18 -26.66
N GLN A 177 -0.90 -4.87 -27.12
CA GLN A 177 -0.43 -6.10 -26.49
C GLN A 177 -0.01 -5.86 -25.04
N ILE A 178 0.68 -4.75 -24.78
CA ILE A 178 1.07 -4.34 -23.43
C ILE A 178 -0.17 -4.06 -22.59
N ARG A 179 -1.15 -3.30 -23.11
CA ARG A 179 -2.39 -3.00 -22.37
C ARG A 179 -3.17 -4.27 -22.01
N ASP A 180 -3.25 -5.24 -22.90
CA ASP A 180 -3.91 -6.52 -22.63
C ASP A 180 -3.18 -7.31 -21.53
N ALA A 181 -1.84 -7.20 -21.50
CA ALA A 181 -0.99 -7.80 -20.47
C ALA A 181 -1.10 -7.10 -19.10
N LEU A 182 -1.23 -5.76 -19.08
CA LEU A 182 -1.40 -4.96 -17.86
C LEU A 182 -2.82 -5.07 -17.27
N PHE A 183 -3.83 -5.32 -18.10
CA PHE A 183 -5.23 -5.38 -17.70
C PHE A 183 -5.96 -6.62 -18.24
N PRO A 184 -5.51 -7.84 -17.87
CA PRO A 184 -6.13 -9.07 -18.32
C PRO A 184 -7.61 -9.15 -17.90
N SER A 185 -8.41 -9.88 -18.68
CA SER A 185 -9.84 -10.09 -18.39
C SER A 185 -10.09 -10.94 -17.14
N ASP A 186 -9.12 -11.78 -16.78
CA ASP A 186 -9.10 -12.57 -15.54
C ASP A 186 -7.76 -12.35 -14.82
N PRO A 187 -7.64 -11.28 -14.00
CA PRO A 187 -6.41 -10.97 -13.31
C PRO A 187 -6.08 -12.04 -12.25
N PRO A 188 -4.81 -12.45 -12.12
CA PRO A 188 -4.41 -13.43 -11.13
C PRO A 188 -4.65 -12.91 -9.71
N MET A 189 -5.22 -13.75 -8.85
CA MET A 189 -5.46 -13.42 -7.45
C MET A 189 -4.15 -13.46 -6.64
N PRO A 190 -3.70 -12.35 -6.02
CA PRO A 190 -2.56 -12.40 -5.11
C PRO A 190 -2.87 -13.27 -3.88
N ALA A 191 -1.82 -13.88 -3.30
CA ALA A 191 -1.97 -14.73 -2.12
C ALA A 191 -2.68 -13.97 -0.98
N SER A 192 -3.70 -14.60 -0.39
CA SER A 192 -4.52 -14.04 0.68
C SER A 192 -5.36 -12.80 0.31
N CYS A 193 -5.44 -12.42 -0.96
CA CYS A 193 -6.22 -11.27 -1.43
C CYS A 193 -7.52 -11.71 -2.10
N ASN A 194 -8.37 -12.37 -1.33
CA ASN A 194 -9.57 -13.06 -1.79
C ASN A 194 -10.82 -12.17 -1.90
N ILE A 195 -10.72 -10.85 -1.88
CA ILE A 195 -11.88 -9.96 -2.07
C ILE A 195 -11.94 -9.52 -3.53
N LYS A 196 -13.04 -9.86 -4.21
CA LYS A 196 -13.26 -9.53 -5.62
C LYS A 196 -13.80 -8.12 -5.77
N GLY A 197 -13.15 -7.28 -6.56
CA GLY A 197 -13.62 -5.95 -6.94
C GLY A 197 -14.14 -5.91 -8.38
N LYS A 198 -15.20 -5.15 -8.62
CA LYS A 198 -15.72 -4.86 -9.96
C LYS A 198 -16.01 -3.37 -10.11
N TYR A 199 -15.48 -2.73 -11.14
CA TYR A 199 -15.86 -1.37 -11.49
C TYR A 199 -17.34 -1.34 -11.84
N ALA A 200 -18.07 -0.37 -11.28
CA ALA A 200 -19.51 -0.33 -11.41
C ALA A 200 -19.99 1.10 -11.59
N VAL A 201 -20.55 1.40 -12.77
CA VAL A 201 -21.07 2.75 -13.09
C VAL A 201 -22.08 3.23 -12.05
N ARG A 202 -22.96 2.33 -11.57
CA ARG A 202 -23.95 2.65 -10.53
C ARG A 202 -23.33 2.96 -9.16
N ALA A 203 -22.09 2.55 -8.89
CA ALA A 203 -21.41 2.89 -7.65
C ALA A 203 -21.01 4.39 -7.63
N ARG A 204 -20.83 5.02 -8.80
CA ARG A 204 -20.48 6.44 -8.90
C ARG A 204 -21.54 7.37 -8.31
N VAL A 205 -22.80 6.91 -8.24
CA VAL A 205 -23.90 7.63 -7.59
C VAL A 205 -23.64 7.85 -6.10
N THR A 206 -22.91 6.95 -5.44
CA THR A 206 -22.54 7.06 -4.02
C THR A 206 -21.13 7.62 -3.81
N GLY A 207 -20.47 8.09 -4.87
CA GLY A 207 -19.08 8.56 -4.85
C GLY A 207 -18.03 7.45 -4.97
N ASP A 208 -18.46 6.19 -5.11
CA ASP A 208 -17.56 5.04 -5.27
C ASP A 208 -17.27 4.75 -6.75
N ILE A 209 -16.15 4.12 -7.06
CA ILE A 209 -15.82 3.71 -8.44
C ILE A 209 -16.22 2.27 -8.74
N GLY A 210 -16.50 1.47 -7.71
CA GLY A 210 -16.82 0.06 -7.86
C GLY A 210 -17.48 -0.57 -6.65
N ILE A 211 -17.74 -1.87 -6.77
CA ILE A 211 -18.26 -2.71 -5.69
C ILE A 211 -17.32 -3.86 -5.39
N TYR A 212 -17.23 -4.28 -4.14
CA TYR A 212 -16.49 -5.48 -3.75
C TYR A 212 -17.39 -6.57 -3.15
N HIS A 213 -16.91 -7.81 -3.28
CA HIS A 213 -17.52 -9.02 -2.76
C HIS A 213 -16.52 -9.78 -1.89
N LEU A 214 -16.93 -10.08 -0.66
CA LEU A 214 -16.23 -10.99 0.26
C LEU A 214 -16.52 -12.44 -0.09
N GLN A 215 -15.59 -13.34 0.22
CA GLN A 215 -15.79 -14.78 0.01
C GLN A 215 -17.04 -15.33 0.73
N ALA A 216 -17.43 -14.71 1.85
CA ALA A 216 -18.64 -15.05 2.59
C ALA A 216 -19.96 -14.57 1.94
N CYS A 217 -19.92 -13.77 0.86
CA CYS A 217 -21.12 -13.31 0.17
C CYS A 217 -21.68 -14.39 -0.77
N ARG A 218 -23.01 -14.56 -0.83
CA ARG A 218 -23.65 -15.41 -1.87
C ARG A 218 -23.32 -14.98 -3.30
N SER A 219 -23.10 -13.69 -3.53
CA SER A 219 -22.77 -13.13 -4.84
C SER A 219 -21.32 -13.34 -5.26
N TYR A 220 -20.44 -13.83 -4.37
CA TYR A 220 -19.02 -13.99 -4.64
C TYR A 220 -18.67 -15.02 -5.74
N PRO A 221 -19.29 -16.22 -5.77
CA PRO A 221 -19.00 -17.20 -6.81
C PRO A 221 -19.49 -16.75 -8.20
N ALA A 222 -20.58 -15.96 -8.25
CA ALA A 222 -21.17 -15.48 -9.49
C ALA A 222 -20.34 -14.39 -10.19
N LEU A 223 -19.43 -13.73 -9.47
CA LEU A 223 -18.50 -12.76 -10.05
C LEU A 223 -17.27 -13.50 -10.59
N THR A 224 -17.31 -13.97 -11.84
CA THR A 224 -16.25 -14.78 -12.44
C THR A 224 -15.11 -13.96 -13.04
N ASN A 225 -15.35 -12.69 -13.36
CA ASN A 225 -14.38 -11.78 -13.98
C ASN A 225 -14.19 -10.50 -13.13
N PRO A 226 -13.53 -10.59 -11.97
CA PRO A 226 -13.21 -9.41 -11.18
C PRO A 226 -12.27 -8.49 -11.95
N ASP A 227 -12.42 -7.18 -11.77
CA ASP A 227 -11.48 -6.20 -12.32
C ASP A 227 -10.30 -5.96 -11.37
N ARG A 228 -10.45 -6.34 -10.09
CA ARG A 228 -9.55 -6.04 -8.97
C ARG A 228 -9.56 -7.13 -7.91
N TRP A 229 -8.47 -7.24 -7.18
CA TRP A 229 -8.32 -8.05 -5.97
C TRP A 229 -7.89 -7.20 -4.78
N PHE A 230 -8.52 -7.43 -3.62
CA PHE A 230 -8.19 -6.74 -2.37
C PHE A 230 -7.89 -7.75 -1.26
N CYS A 231 -7.00 -7.37 -0.33
CA CYS A 231 -6.59 -8.21 0.81
C CYS A 231 -7.42 -7.91 2.07
N SER A 232 -8.09 -6.77 2.13
CA SER A 232 -9.03 -6.43 3.19
C SER A 232 -10.16 -5.51 2.70
N GLU A 233 -11.26 -5.45 3.45
CA GLU A 233 -12.36 -4.50 3.18
C GLU A 233 -11.88 -3.05 3.24
N GLU A 234 -10.88 -2.79 4.09
CA GLU A 234 -10.28 -1.47 4.24
C GLU A 234 -9.50 -1.06 2.98
N ASP A 235 -8.74 -1.99 2.38
CA ASP A 235 -8.02 -1.75 1.11
C ASP A 235 -9.00 -1.46 -0.02
N ALA A 236 -10.09 -2.23 -0.10
CA ALA A 236 -11.14 -2.02 -1.09
C ALA A 236 -11.79 -0.64 -0.92
N GLN A 237 -12.12 -0.26 0.33
CA GLN A 237 -12.70 1.05 0.64
C GLN A 237 -11.73 2.20 0.31
N ALA A 238 -10.44 2.05 0.63
CA ALA A 238 -9.42 3.04 0.30
C ALA A 238 -9.21 3.20 -1.21
N ALA A 239 -9.44 2.14 -1.99
CA ALA A 239 -9.46 2.19 -3.45
C ALA A 239 -10.77 2.76 -4.03
N GLY A 240 -11.71 3.22 -3.19
CA GLY A 240 -12.99 3.79 -3.63
C GLY A 240 -14.05 2.75 -3.99
N PHE A 241 -13.97 1.54 -3.44
CA PHE A 241 -14.98 0.49 -3.62
C PHE A 241 -15.84 0.38 -2.37
N ARG A 242 -17.15 0.29 -2.56
CA ARG A 242 -18.09 -0.07 -1.48
C ARG A 242 -18.46 -1.54 -1.52
N ARG A 243 -18.94 -2.05 -0.40
CA ARG A 243 -19.49 -3.42 -0.37
C ARG A 243 -20.70 -3.53 -1.31
N ALA A 244 -20.78 -4.62 -2.05
CA ALA A 244 -21.93 -4.90 -2.91
C ALA A 244 -23.20 -5.07 -2.06
N TYR A 245 -24.33 -4.46 -2.47
CA TYR A 245 -25.59 -4.54 -1.70
C TYR A 245 -26.18 -5.95 -1.65
N ASN A 246 -25.87 -6.79 -2.64
CA ASN A 246 -26.22 -8.20 -2.66
C ASN A 246 -25.22 -9.08 -1.88
N CYS A 247 -24.19 -8.50 -1.25
CA CYS A 247 -23.31 -9.22 -0.35
C CYS A 247 -24.00 -9.47 0.99
N ARG A 248 -24.85 -10.50 1.00
CA ARG A 248 -25.47 -11.05 2.20
C ARG A 248 -24.73 -12.33 2.60
N PRO A 249 -24.54 -12.57 3.91
CA PRO A 249 -24.05 -13.88 4.36
C PRO A 249 -25.00 -14.99 3.88
N PRO A 250 -24.52 -16.23 3.69
CA PRO A 250 -25.41 -17.37 3.49
C PRO A 250 -26.43 -17.41 4.63
N SER A 251 -27.69 -17.74 4.32
CA SER A 251 -28.67 -17.93 5.40
C SER A 251 -28.18 -19.12 6.20
N LYS A 252 -28.07 -18.99 7.52
CA LYS A 252 -27.99 -20.18 8.37
C LYS A 252 -29.24 -21.01 8.04
N GLY A 253 -29.05 -22.16 7.40
CA GLY A 253 -30.15 -23.06 7.09
C GLY A 253 -30.89 -23.38 8.39
N LYS A 254 -32.23 -23.38 8.33
CA LYS A 254 -33.05 -24.09 9.29
C LYS A 254 -32.88 -25.59 9.06
#